data_AF-A0A165MGC8-F1
#
_entry.id   AF-A0A165MGC8-F1
#
_cell.length_a   1.000
_cell.length_b   1.000
_cell.length_c   1.000
_cell.angle_alpha   90.00
_cell.angle_beta   90.00
_cell.angle_gamma   90.00
#
_symmetry.space_group_name_H-M   'P 1'
#
loop_
_entity.id
_entity.type
_entity.pdbx_description
1 polymer ?
#
loop_
_entity_poly.entity_id
_entity_poly.type
_entity_poly.pdbx_seq_one_letter_code
_entity_poly.pdbx_strand_id
1 'polypeptide(L)'
;MAYLSTAYMPIHENQFLHASVPVRILLASLAGFSWAMKRRRPNQDFYTDSNALIAIAIYDGLGGVVLGWHLGSFDGKIPAYR
;
A
#
# COMPACT_ATOMS: atom_id res chain seq x y z
N MET A 1 6.48 13.34 -6.62
CA MET A 1 5.49 14.30 -7.15
C MET A 1 5.59 14.51 -8.66
N ALA A 2 6.80 14.63 -9.24
CA ALA A 2 6.96 14.83 -10.69
C ALA A 2 6.26 13.77 -11.58
N TYR A 3 6.31 12.49 -11.23
CA TYR A 3 5.65 11.42 -12.01
C TYR A 3 4.12 11.55 -12.08
N LEU A 4 3.48 12.11 -11.05
CA LEU A 4 2.03 12.36 -11.05
C LEU A 4 1.67 13.69 -11.73
N SER A 5 2.60 14.65 -11.81
CA SER A 5 2.34 15.99 -12.33
C SER A 5 2.77 16.19 -13.78
N THR A 6 3.68 15.37 -14.33
CA THR A 6 4.24 15.59 -15.70
C THR A 6 4.31 14.34 -16.58
N ALA A 7 4.15 13.13 -16.06
CA ALA A 7 4.22 11.92 -16.88
C ALA A 7 2.81 11.50 -17.35
N TYR A 8 2.48 11.87 -18.59
CA TYR A 8 1.31 11.33 -19.31
C TYR A 8 1.60 9.89 -19.74
N MET A 9 1.76 8.98 -18.77
CA MET A 9 1.97 7.57 -19.05
C MET A 9 0.64 6.84 -18.89
N PRO A 10 0.08 6.23 -19.96
CA PRO A 10 -1.18 5.51 -19.89
C PRO A 10 -1.17 4.49 -18.76
N ILE A 11 -2.30 4.34 -18.06
CA ILE A 11 -2.44 3.47 -16.88
C ILE A 11 -2.01 2.02 -17.20
N HIS A 12 -2.24 1.55 -18.42
CA HIS A 12 -1.89 0.21 -18.87
C HIS A 12 -0.38 -0.01 -19.06
N GLU A 13 0.38 1.06 -19.24
CA GLU A 13 1.84 1.01 -19.44
C GLU A 13 2.59 1.39 -18.16
N ASN A 14 1.89 1.97 -17.18
CA ASN A 14 2.47 2.54 -15.97
C ASN A 14 2.97 1.48 -14.97
N GLN A 15 4.17 0.93 -15.22
CA GLN A 15 4.76 -0.11 -14.37
C GLN A 15 4.93 0.33 -12.90
N PHE A 16 5.16 1.62 -12.62
CA PHE A 16 5.22 2.12 -11.23
C PHE A 16 3.87 2.01 -10.52
N LEU A 17 2.78 2.33 -11.23
CA LEU A 17 1.43 2.21 -10.71
C LEU A 17 1.09 0.75 -10.40
N HIS A 18 1.35 -0.15 -11.35
CA HIS A 18 1.13 -1.59 -11.15
C HIS A 18 1.97 -2.11 -9.98
N ALA A 19 3.29 -1.87 -9.98
CA ALA A 19 4.20 -2.32 -8.92
C ALA A 19 3.83 -1.78 -7.52
N SER A 20 3.15 -0.62 -7.45
CA SER A 20 2.70 -0.05 -6.18
C SER A 20 1.62 -0.89 -5.48
N VAL A 21 0.83 -1.69 -6.22
CA VAL A 21 -0.24 -2.54 -5.66
C VAL A 21 0.31 -3.56 -4.64
N PRO A 22 1.21 -4.49 -5.02
CA PRO A 22 1.72 -5.47 -4.06
C PRO A 22 2.53 -4.82 -2.93
N VAL A 23 3.24 -3.72 -3.22
CA VAL A 23 4.00 -2.99 -2.21
C VAL A 23 3.08 -2.40 -1.14
N ARG A 24 1.98 -1.76 -1.53
CA ARG A 24 0.99 -1.21 -0.59
C ARG A 24 0.36 -2.30 0.28
N ILE A 25 -0.02 -3.42 -0.33
CA ILE A 25 -0.61 -4.56 0.41
C ILE A 25 0.41 -5.13 1.41
N LEU A 26 1.68 -5.23 1.02
CA LEU A 26 2.75 -5.69 1.90
C LEU A 26 2.97 -4.73 3.05
N LEU A 27 3.12 -3.43 2.79
CA LEU A 27 3.31 -2.41 3.82
C LEU A 27 2.11 -2.37 4.79
N ALA A 28 0.89 -2.47 4.28
CA ALA A 28 -0.31 -2.55 5.08
C ALA A 28 -0.30 -3.77 6.01
N SER A 29 0.12 -4.93 5.49
CA SER A 29 0.24 -6.17 6.26
C SER A 29 1.30 -6.05 7.35
N LEU A 30 2.47 -5.49 7.05
CA LEU A 30 3.52 -5.25 8.04
C LEU A 30 3.10 -4.25 9.11
N ALA A 31 2.42 -3.15 8.73
CA ALA A 31 1.92 -2.15 9.66
C ALA A 31 0.86 -2.75 10.60
N GLY A 32 -0.09 -3.51 10.05
CA GLY A 32 -1.12 -4.22 10.83
C GLY A 32 -0.53 -5.26 11.78
N PHE A 33 0.46 -6.03 11.31
CA PHE A 33 1.17 -7.00 12.15
C PHE A 33 1.96 -6.32 13.27
N SER A 34 2.68 -5.25 12.94
CA SER A 34 3.44 -4.46 13.92
C SER A 34 2.52 -3.85 14.98
N TRP A 35 1.36 -3.35 14.57
CA TRP A 35 0.32 -2.85 15.47
C TRP A 35 -0.21 -3.97 16.40
N ALA A 36 -0.51 -5.14 15.83
CA ALA A 36 -0.99 -6.29 16.60
C ALA A 36 0.05 -6.80 17.62
N MET A 37 1.34 -6.77 17.26
CA MET A 37 2.44 -7.09 18.18
C MET A 37 2.58 -6.07 19.31
N LYS A 38 2.59 -4.77 18.98
CA LYS A 38 2.66 -3.69 19.99
C LYS A 38 1.48 -3.77 20.98
N ARG A 39 0.28 -4.16 20.52
CA ARG A 39 -0.90 -4.31 21.38
C ARG A 39 -0.72 -5.35 22.49
N ARG A 40 0.15 -6.35 22.31
CA ARG A 40 0.42 -7.38 23.33
C ARG A 40 1.32 -6.88 24.47
N ARG A 41 2.04 -5.77 24.29
CA ARG A 41 2.91 -5.14 25.31
C ARG A 41 2.76 -3.62 25.23
N PRO A 42 1.63 -3.07 25.71
CA PRO A 42 1.39 -1.64 25.67
C PRO A 42 2.43 -0.92 26.56
N ASN A 43 3.23 -0.04 25.96
CA ASN A 43 4.07 0.93 26.69
C ASN A 43 3.39 2.31 26.66
N GLN A 44 3.90 3.29 27.40
CA GLN A 44 3.31 4.63 27.50
C GLN A 44 3.19 5.34 26.12
N ASP A 45 4.10 5.07 25.18
CA ASP A 45 4.08 5.59 23.81
C ASP A 45 3.12 4.85 22.85
N PHE A 46 2.39 3.84 23.35
CA PHE A 46 1.56 2.99 22.51
C PHE A 46 0.48 3.78 21.77
N TYR A 47 -0.18 4.74 22.40
CA TYR A 47 -1.37 5.37 21.81
C TYR A 47 -1.05 6.30 20.63
N THR A 48 0.06 7.04 20.68
CA THR A 48 0.43 7.98 19.62
C THR A 48 0.96 7.26 18.38
N ASP A 49 1.89 6.30 18.56
CA ASP A 49 2.51 5.58 17.47
C ASP A 49 1.60 4.51 16.85
N SER A 50 0.74 3.89 17.65
CA SER A 50 -0.11 2.79 17.16
C SER A 50 -1.25 3.30 16.30
N ASN A 51 -1.73 4.52 16.55
CA ASN A 51 -2.75 5.16 15.70
C ASN A 51 -2.20 5.47 14.30
N ALA A 52 -0.92 5.85 14.19
CA ALA A 52 -0.27 6.03 12.89
C ALA A 52 -0.14 4.69 12.13
N LEU A 53 0.26 3.62 12.82
CA LEU A 53 0.40 2.30 12.21
C LEU A 53 -0.93 1.75 11.67
N ILE A 54 -2.02 1.88 12.43
CA ILE A 54 -3.33 1.42 11.95
C ILE A 54 -3.86 2.30 10.81
N ALA A 55 -3.61 3.61 10.85
CA ALA A 55 -3.98 4.51 9.75
C ALA A 55 -3.24 4.15 8.45
N ILE A 56 -1.92 3.89 8.53
CA ILE A 56 -1.12 3.42 7.39
C ILE A 56 -1.65 2.07 6.90
N ALA A 57 -1.90 1.12 7.81
CA ALA A 57 -2.40 -0.20 7.46
C ALA A 57 -3.73 -0.13 6.68
N ILE A 58 -4.66 0.73 7.13
CA ILE A 58 -5.94 0.93 6.45
C ILE A 58 -5.75 1.66 5.12
N TYR A 59 -4.98 2.75 5.10
CA TYR A 59 -4.78 3.56 3.90
C TYR A 59 -4.10 2.77 2.78
N ASP A 60 -2.97 2.12 3.07
CA ASP A 60 -2.26 1.31 2.07
C ASP A 60 -3.00 0.01 1.78
N GLY A 61 -3.69 -0.58 2.75
CA GLY A 61 -4.49 -1.78 2.54
C GLY A 61 -5.63 -1.52 1.55
N LEU A 62 -6.46 -0.51 1.82
CA LEU A 62 -7.55 -0.11 0.94
C LEU A 62 -7.02 0.41 -0.39
N GLY A 63 -5.97 1.24 -0.37
CA GLY A 63 -5.36 1.79 -1.58
C GLY A 63 -4.81 0.68 -2.49
N GLY A 64 -4.12 -0.31 -1.92
CA GLY A 64 -3.61 -1.46 -2.67
C GLY A 64 -4.73 -2.35 -3.21
N VAL A 65 -5.76 -2.64 -2.41
CA VAL A 65 -6.90 -3.47 -2.84
C VAL A 65 -7.72 -2.80 -3.95
N VAL A 66 -8.09 -1.54 -3.78
CA VAL A 66 -8.87 -0.78 -4.77
C VAL A 66 -8.08 -0.62 -6.06
N LEU A 67 -6.79 -0.30 -5.97
CA LEU A 67 -5.95 -0.14 -7.16
C LEU A 67 -5.78 -1.48 -7.89
N GLY A 68 -5.51 -2.58 -7.17
CA GLY A 68 -5.40 -3.90 -7.79
C GLY A 68 -6.70 -4.36 -8.45
N TRP A 69 -7.84 -4.06 -7.82
CA TRP A 69 -9.17 -4.29 -8.43
C TRP A 69 -9.35 -3.47 -9.70
N HIS A 70 -9.01 -2.18 -9.68
CA HIS A 70 -9.14 -1.30 -10.84
C HIS A 70 -8.23 -1.71 -11.99
N LEU A 71 -7.02 -2.19 -11.70
CA LEU A 71 -6.06 -2.67 -12.69
C LEU A 71 -6.33 -4.10 -13.17
N GLY A 72 -7.21 -4.85 -12.49
CA GLY A 72 -7.45 -6.28 -12.78
C GLY A 72 -6.24 -7.19 -12.48
N SER A 73 -5.28 -6.67 -11.71
CA SER A 73 -4.05 -7.40 -11.35
C SER A 73 -3.50 -6.98 -9.99
N PHE A 74 -2.94 -7.97 -9.29
CA PHE A 74 -2.25 -7.82 -8.01
C PHE A 74 -0.77 -8.22 -8.06
N ASP A 75 -0.29 -8.72 -9.21
CA ASP A 75 1.10 -9.17 -9.38
C ASP A 75 2.11 -8.01 -9.52
N GLY A 76 1.60 -6.80 -9.69
CA GLY A 76 2.39 -5.60 -9.88
C GLY A 76 3.04 -5.48 -11.26
N LYS A 77 2.56 -6.21 -12.26
CA LYS A 77 3.05 -6.16 -13.63
C LYS A 77 2.03 -5.54 -14.56
N ILE A 78 2.51 -4.76 -15.53
CA ILE A 78 1.66 -4.32 -16.64
C ILE A 78 1.20 -5.52 -17.50
N PRO A 79 0.06 -5.40 -18.22
CA PRO A 79 -0.48 -6.50 -19.03
C PRO A 79 0.49 -7.08 -20.06
N ALA A 80 1.43 -6.28 -20.58
CA ALA A 80 2.42 -6.73 -21.56
C ALA A 80 3.45 -7.73 -21.02
N TYR A 81 3.67 -7.79 -19.69
CA TYR A 81 4.64 -8.67 -19.04
C TYR A 81 3.99 -9.71 -18.12
N ARG A 82 2.68 -9.88 -18.24
CA ARG A 82 1.90 -10.82 -17.42
C ARG A 82 1.99 -12.24 -17.98
#